data_AF-A0A1E1LSU7-F1
#
_entry.id   AF-A0A1E1LSU7-F1
#
_cell.length_a   1.000
_cell.length_b   1.000
_cell.length_c   1.000
_cell.angle_alpha   90.00
_cell.angle_beta   90.00
_cell.angle_gamma   90.00
#
_symmetry.space_group_name_H-M   'P 1'
#
loop_
_entity.id
_entity.type
_entity.pdbx_description
1 polymer ?
#
loop_
_entity_poly.entity_id
_entity_poly.type
_entity_poly.pdbx_seq_one_letter_code
_entity_poly.pdbx_strand_id
1 'polypeptide(L)'
;MSTTSAQSNATFIALEADLMALLDSIPNLPVEPPSLYLDLKGIDLGRHGSVSILSLHIAPTQMTYLIDIHSLGRAAFSATKNSGTSMKSALASSAIPKIIFDIRNDLDALFSLFQISVDCIKDLQLIELAYRTGSREFVSSLAKDIEKESPISVAAKTKWKLTKECGHRLFAPEKGGRYEVFNERL
;
A
#
# COMPACT_ATOMS: atom_id res chain seq x y z
N MET A 1 32.43 -1.71 -2.65
CA MET A 1 31.13 -1.59 -1.96
C MET A 1 30.07 -2.12 -2.89
N SER A 2 29.43 -3.23 -2.54
CA SER A 2 28.49 -3.93 -3.41
C SER A 2 27.22 -3.10 -3.60
N THR A 3 27.04 -2.58 -4.81
CA THR A 3 25.80 -1.97 -5.28
C THR A 3 24.79 -3.08 -5.55
N THR A 4 24.17 -3.62 -4.50
CA THR A 4 23.02 -4.50 -4.66
C THR A 4 21.86 -3.62 -5.12
N SER A 5 21.49 -3.69 -6.40
CA SER A 5 20.21 -3.12 -6.81
C SER A 5 19.14 -3.89 -6.03
N ALA A 6 18.32 -3.22 -5.23
CA ALA A 6 17.20 -3.86 -4.56
C ALA A 6 16.28 -4.43 -5.66
N GLN A 7 16.39 -5.73 -5.88
CA GLN A 7 15.42 -6.48 -6.66
C GLN A 7 14.18 -6.52 -5.78
N SER A 8 13.14 -5.79 -6.17
CA SER A 8 11.91 -5.72 -5.39
C SER A 8 11.27 -7.11 -5.43
N ASN A 9 11.26 -7.80 -4.30
CA ASN A 9 10.54 -9.05 -4.17
C ASN A 9 9.04 -8.74 -4.10
N ALA A 10 8.40 -8.71 -5.26
CA ALA A 10 6.98 -8.46 -5.40
C ALA A 10 6.27 -9.68 -5.99
N THR A 11 5.11 -10.03 -5.43
CA THR A 11 4.24 -11.11 -5.90
C THR A 11 2.85 -10.57 -6.17
N PHE A 12 2.29 -10.92 -7.32
CA PHE A 12 0.90 -10.61 -7.67
C PHE A 12 -0.03 -11.73 -7.16
N ILE A 13 -1.10 -11.37 -6.45
CA ILE A 13 -2.09 -12.32 -5.91
C ILE A 13 -3.41 -12.08 -6.64
N ALA A 14 -3.77 -13.04 -7.51
CA ALA A 14 -5.04 -13.04 -8.24
C ALA A 14 -5.96 -14.20 -7.86
N LEU A 15 -5.47 -15.16 -7.06
CA LEU A 15 -6.20 -16.34 -6.65
C LEU A 15 -6.44 -16.33 -5.14
N GLU A 16 -7.62 -16.79 -4.73
CA GLU A 16 -7.96 -16.90 -3.30
C GLU A 16 -7.00 -17.82 -2.55
N ALA A 17 -6.48 -18.88 -3.17
CA ALA A 17 -5.53 -19.80 -2.54
C ALA A 17 -4.22 -19.10 -2.11
N ASP A 18 -3.68 -18.23 -2.97
CA ASP A 18 -2.46 -17.46 -2.69
C ASP A 18 -2.73 -16.38 -1.63
N LEU A 19 -3.91 -15.75 -1.70
CA LEU A 19 -4.37 -14.82 -0.68
C LEU A 19 -4.46 -15.50 0.70
N MET A 20 -5.03 -16.71 0.77
CA MET A 20 -5.13 -17.45 2.02
C MET A 20 -3.75 -17.80 2.59
N ALA A 21 -2.75 -18.12 1.75
CA ALA A 21 -1.39 -18.37 2.21
C ALA A 21 -0.75 -17.09 2.82
N LEU A 22 -0.99 -15.93 2.21
CA LEU A 22 -0.58 -14.64 2.76
C LEU A 22 -1.25 -14.37 4.12
N LEU A 23 -2.57 -14.58 4.22
CA LEU A 23 -3.34 -14.30 5.44
C LEU A 23 -2.87 -15.12 6.65
N ASP A 24 -2.43 -16.36 6.45
CA ASP A 24 -1.89 -17.22 7.51
C ASP A 24 -0.59 -16.65 8.13
N SER A 25 0.13 -15.81 7.39
CA SER A 25 1.38 -15.19 7.87
C SER A 25 1.17 -13.98 8.77
N ILE A 26 0.03 -13.28 8.64
CA ILE A 26 -0.21 -11.97 9.27
C ILE A 26 -0.28 -12.02 10.81
N PRO A 27 -1.01 -12.96 11.45
CA PRO A 27 -1.21 -12.94 12.91
C PRO A 27 0.07 -13.02 13.75
N ASN A 28 1.13 -13.60 13.19
CA ASN A 28 2.40 -13.81 13.90
C ASN A 28 3.43 -12.69 13.65
N LEU A 29 3.05 -11.64 12.92
CA LEU A 29 3.96 -10.55 12.61
C LEU A 29 4.23 -9.66 13.84
N PRO A 30 5.46 -9.16 14.01
CA PRO A 30 5.77 -8.15 15.00
C PRO A 30 4.88 -6.90 14.85
N VAL A 31 4.37 -6.41 15.98
CA VAL A 31 3.57 -5.17 16.04
C VAL A 31 4.42 -3.95 16.40
N GLU A 32 5.62 -4.17 16.95
CA GLU A 32 6.60 -3.13 17.26
C GLU A 32 8.02 -3.62 16.90
N PRO A 33 8.70 -2.99 15.91
CA PRO A 33 8.13 -2.00 15.00
C PRO A 33 7.01 -2.60 14.12
N PRO A 34 6.06 -1.79 13.63
CA PRO A 34 4.98 -2.25 12.75
C PRO A 34 5.46 -3.00 11.50
N SER A 35 4.81 -4.12 11.20
CA SER A 35 5.19 -4.97 10.06
C SER A 35 4.47 -4.67 8.76
N LEU A 36 3.27 -4.10 8.80
CA LEU A 36 2.40 -3.94 7.63
C LEU A 36 2.42 -2.52 7.08
N TYR A 37 2.70 -2.39 5.79
CA TYR A 37 2.64 -1.14 5.04
C TYR A 37 1.64 -1.30 3.90
N LEU A 38 0.71 -0.37 3.75
CA LEU A 38 -0.42 -0.47 2.83
C LEU A 38 -0.52 0.74 1.89
N ASP A 39 -0.96 0.50 0.66
CA ASP A 39 -1.34 1.53 -0.31
C ASP A 39 -2.38 0.96 -1.29
N LEU A 40 -3.41 1.74 -1.64
CA LEU A 40 -4.39 1.37 -2.64
C LEU A 40 -4.19 2.12 -3.95
N LYS A 41 -4.55 1.47 -5.05
CA LYS A 41 -4.62 2.06 -6.37
C LYS A 41 -5.92 1.65 -7.05
N GLY A 42 -6.47 2.55 -7.84
CA GLY A 42 -7.68 2.31 -8.61
C GLY A 42 -8.11 3.53 -9.42
N ILE A 43 -9.31 3.44 -9.98
CA ILE A 43 -9.92 4.49 -10.80
C ILE A 43 -10.69 5.42 -9.87
N ASP A 44 -10.36 6.71 -9.87
CA ASP A 44 -10.96 7.73 -9.01
C ASP A 44 -11.10 7.28 -7.55
N LEU A 45 -9.99 6.77 -6.99
CA LEU A 45 -9.94 6.11 -5.68
C LEU A 45 -10.68 6.92 -4.60
N GLY A 46 -11.73 6.31 -4.04
CA GLY A 46 -12.63 6.90 -3.05
C GLY A 46 -14.00 6.22 -3.11
N ARG A 47 -15.02 6.79 -2.46
CA ARG A 47 -16.37 6.21 -2.41
C ARG A 47 -17.11 6.09 -3.74
N HIS A 48 -16.70 6.85 -4.75
CA HIS A 48 -17.36 6.89 -6.06
C HIS A 48 -16.57 6.21 -7.18
N GLY A 49 -15.34 5.78 -6.89
CA GLY A 49 -14.48 5.10 -7.85
C GLY A 49 -14.43 3.59 -7.59
N SER A 50 -13.25 3.01 -7.81
CA SER A 50 -12.97 1.60 -7.58
C SER A 50 -11.60 1.38 -6.95
N VAL A 51 -11.43 0.24 -6.28
CA VAL A 51 -10.11 -0.26 -5.87
C VAL A 51 -9.71 -1.36 -6.84
N SER A 52 -8.53 -1.22 -7.45
CA SER A 52 -8.01 -2.16 -8.44
C SER A 52 -6.91 -3.04 -7.85
N ILE A 53 -6.02 -2.45 -7.05
CA ILE A 53 -4.88 -3.12 -6.45
C ILE A 53 -4.75 -2.67 -5.00
N LEU A 54 -4.55 -3.63 -4.09
CA LEU A 54 -4.04 -3.39 -2.74
C LEU A 54 -2.57 -3.81 -2.71
N SER A 55 -1.69 -2.87 -2.41
CA SER A 55 -0.27 -3.15 -2.18
C SER A 55 -0.05 -3.36 -0.68
N LEU A 56 0.44 -4.54 -0.31
CA LEU A 56 0.80 -4.88 1.07
C LEU A 56 2.29 -5.23 1.14
N HIS A 57 3.07 -4.42 1.83
CA HIS A 57 4.46 -4.73 2.12
C HIS A 57 4.62 -5.25 3.55
N ILE A 58 5.30 -6.39 3.71
CA ILE A 58 5.59 -7.05 5.00
C ILE A 58 7.08 -6.88 5.31
N ALA A 59 7.39 -5.92 6.18
CA ALA A 59 8.76 -5.49 6.45
C ALA A 59 9.70 -6.62 6.96
N PRO A 60 9.30 -7.52 7.87
CA PRO A 60 10.18 -8.62 8.30
C PRO A 60 10.64 -9.53 7.17
N THR A 61 9.80 -9.71 6.14
CA THR A 61 10.08 -10.58 4.99
C THR A 61 10.65 -9.82 3.78
N GLN A 62 10.56 -8.49 3.80
CA GLN A 62 10.88 -7.61 2.66
C GLN A 62 10.08 -7.95 1.39
N MET A 63 8.91 -8.60 1.54
CA MET A 63 8.02 -8.97 0.44
C MET A 63 6.91 -7.94 0.25
N THR A 64 6.61 -7.61 -1.00
CA THR A 64 5.45 -6.82 -1.39
C THR A 64 4.45 -7.69 -2.13
N TYR A 65 3.20 -7.67 -1.70
CA TYR A 65 2.09 -8.37 -2.34
C TYR A 65 1.19 -7.36 -3.05
N LEU A 66 0.97 -7.56 -4.34
CA LEU A 66 0.03 -6.78 -5.14
C LEU A 66 -1.23 -7.62 -5.30
N ILE A 67 -2.25 -7.33 -4.48
CA ILE A 67 -3.48 -8.12 -4.42
C ILE A 67 -4.47 -7.54 -5.43
N ASP A 68 -4.97 -8.40 -6.32
CA ASP A 68 -5.89 -8.08 -7.39
C ASP A 68 -7.32 -7.87 -6.87
N ILE A 69 -7.59 -6.68 -6.32
CA ILE A 69 -8.92 -6.32 -5.83
C ILE A 69 -9.92 -6.22 -6.99
N HIS A 70 -9.47 -5.86 -8.20
CA HIS A 70 -10.34 -5.78 -9.37
C HIS A 70 -10.95 -7.14 -9.71
N SER A 71 -10.14 -8.20 -9.79
CA SER A 71 -10.61 -9.54 -10.15
C SER A 71 -11.25 -10.28 -8.97
N LEU A 72 -10.67 -10.19 -7.78
CA LEU A 72 -11.16 -10.89 -6.59
C LEU A 72 -12.39 -10.18 -5.96
N GLY A 73 -12.57 -8.89 -6.20
CA GLY A 73 -13.68 -8.10 -5.67
C GLY A 73 -13.81 -8.23 -4.15
N ARG A 74 -15.02 -8.54 -3.68
CA ARG A 74 -15.29 -8.73 -2.24
C ARG A 74 -14.56 -9.94 -1.65
N ALA A 75 -14.28 -10.98 -2.44
CA ALA A 75 -13.59 -12.17 -1.97
C ALA A 75 -12.18 -11.87 -1.46
N ALA A 76 -11.52 -10.85 -2.02
CA ALA A 76 -10.22 -10.36 -1.52
C ALA A 76 -10.24 -9.98 -0.03
N PHE A 77 -11.42 -9.60 0.47
CA PHE A 77 -11.60 -9.15 1.84
C PHE A 77 -12.35 -10.14 2.73
N SER A 78 -13.21 -11.00 2.16
CA SER A 78 -14.04 -11.94 2.91
C SER A 78 -13.51 -13.37 2.94
N ALA A 79 -12.57 -13.75 2.07
CA ALA A 79 -11.99 -15.09 2.08
C ALA A 79 -11.30 -15.37 3.43
N THR A 80 -11.59 -16.54 4.01
CA THR A 80 -11.05 -17.01 5.29
C THR A 80 -10.66 -18.47 5.19
N LYS A 81 -9.57 -18.85 5.85
CA LYS A 81 -9.29 -20.25 6.19
C LYS A 81 -9.98 -20.65 7.50
N ASN A 82 -9.78 -21.90 7.92
CA ASN A 82 -10.27 -22.49 9.18
C ASN A 82 -10.00 -21.63 10.44
N SER A 83 -9.02 -20.73 10.41
CA SER A 83 -8.70 -19.79 11.50
C SER A 83 -9.69 -18.63 11.63
N GLY A 84 -10.54 -18.40 10.62
CA GLY A 84 -11.46 -17.26 10.56
C GLY A 84 -10.81 -15.92 10.19
N THR A 85 -9.48 -15.88 10.01
CA THR A 85 -8.77 -14.65 9.62
C THR A 85 -9.02 -14.34 8.15
N SER A 86 -9.51 -13.14 7.89
CA SER A 86 -9.65 -12.54 6.56
C SER A 86 -8.80 -11.28 6.44
N MET A 87 -8.62 -10.77 5.22
CA MET A 87 -8.01 -9.44 5.04
C MET A 87 -8.85 -8.37 5.73
N LYS A 88 -10.18 -8.47 5.70
CA LYS A 88 -11.08 -7.55 6.42
C LYS A 88 -10.80 -7.55 7.92
N SER A 89 -10.69 -8.72 8.55
CA SER A 89 -10.42 -8.79 10.00
C SER A 89 -9.01 -8.30 10.34
N ALA A 90 -8.02 -8.55 9.49
CA ALA A 90 -6.66 -8.03 9.67
C ALA A 90 -6.62 -6.48 9.60
N LEU A 91 -7.30 -5.89 8.62
CA LEU A 91 -7.41 -4.44 8.48
C LEU A 91 -8.20 -3.80 9.63
N ALA A 92 -9.27 -4.44 10.10
CA ALA A 92 -10.10 -3.95 11.22
C ALA A 92 -9.51 -4.23 12.61
N SER A 93 -8.40 -4.95 12.71
CA SER A 93 -7.80 -5.30 14.00
C SER A 93 -7.13 -4.09 14.67
N SER A 94 -7.54 -3.79 15.90
CA SER A 94 -6.89 -2.80 16.77
C SER A 94 -5.50 -3.26 17.26
N ALA A 95 -5.23 -4.57 17.19
CA ALA A 95 -3.97 -5.16 17.65
C ALA A 95 -2.87 -5.17 16.58
N ILE A 96 -3.21 -4.99 15.31
CA ILE A 96 -2.26 -5.05 14.18
C ILE A 96 -2.06 -3.63 13.65
N PRO A 97 -0.89 -2.99 13.83
CA PRO A 97 -0.64 -1.67 13.27
C PRO A 97 -0.48 -1.70 11.75
N LYS A 98 -1.14 -0.76 11.06
CA LYS A 98 -0.97 -0.54 9.60
C LYS A 98 -0.30 0.81 9.36
N ILE A 99 0.86 0.80 8.71
CA ILE A 99 1.53 2.00 8.23
C ILE A 99 0.95 2.37 6.87
N ILE A 100 0.45 3.59 6.72
CA ILE A 100 -0.08 4.11 5.45
C ILE A 100 0.43 5.53 5.27
N PHE A 101 0.52 6.01 4.03
CA PHE A 101 0.85 7.41 3.74
C PHE A 101 -0.35 8.06 3.06
N ASP A 102 -0.89 9.13 3.66
CA ASP A 102 -2.04 9.87 3.12
C ASP A 102 -3.29 8.99 2.95
N ILE A 103 -3.88 8.56 4.07
CA ILE A 103 -4.89 7.49 4.09
C ILE A 103 -6.31 7.89 3.62
N ARG A 104 -6.53 9.16 3.26
CA ARG A 104 -7.88 9.74 3.17
C ARG A 104 -8.78 9.00 2.16
N ASN A 105 -8.27 8.83 0.94
CA ASN A 105 -9.02 8.18 -0.14
C ASN A 105 -9.08 6.66 0.05
N ASP A 106 -8.02 6.06 0.60
CA ASP A 106 -7.96 4.64 0.91
C ASP A 106 -9.05 4.23 1.91
N LEU A 107 -9.22 4.98 3.01
CA LEU A 107 -10.28 4.73 3.97
C LEU A 107 -11.67 4.94 3.37
N ASP A 108 -11.86 6.01 2.61
CA ASP A 108 -13.15 6.31 1.99
C ASP A 108 -13.59 5.20 1.03
N ALA A 109 -12.64 4.67 0.24
CA ALA A 109 -12.86 3.54 -0.65
C ALA A 109 -13.13 2.24 0.12
N LEU A 110 -12.29 1.89 1.11
CA LEU A 110 -12.45 0.67 1.90
C LEU A 110 -13.78 0.64 2.67
N PHE A 111 -14.17 1.76 3.28
CA PHE A 111 -15.40 1.85 4.01
C PHE A 111 -16.61 1.84 3.08
N SER A 112 -16.67 2.77 2.13
CA SER A 112 -17.87 2.96 1.30
C SER A 112 -18.12 1.79 0.35
N LEU A 113 -17.07 1.22 -0.25
CA LEU A 113 -17.20 0.15 -1.25
C LEU A 113 -17.24 -1.24 -0.60
N PHE A 114 -16.47 -1.47 0.47
CA PHE A 114 -16.28 -2.80 1.06
C PHE A 114 -16.77 -2.95 2.50
N GLN A 115 -17.24 -1.89 3.14
CA GLN A 115 -17.70 -1.88 4.55
C GLN A 115 -16.60 -2.35 5.50
N ILE A 116 -15.39 -1.83 5.29
CA ILE A 116 -14.19 -2.12 6.09
C ILE A 116 -13.80 -0.85 6.85
N SER A 117 -13.95 -0.89 8.18
CA SER A 117 -13.40 0.12 9.07
C SER A 117 -12.00 -0.32 9.49
N VAL A 118 -10.98 0.33 8.94
CA VAL A 118 -9.58 0.06 9.29
C VAL A 118 -9.28 0.65 10.67
N ASP A 119 -8.58 -0.09 11.52
CA ASP A 119 -8.19 0.35 12.88
C ASP A 119 -6.66 0.33 13.06
N CYS A 120 -6.11 0.85 14.15
CA CYS A 120 -4.68 0.84 14.47
C CYS A 120 -3.80 1.40 13.33
N ILE A 121 -4.22 2.52 12.76
CA ILE A 121 -3.53 3.19 11.67
C ILE A 121 -2.39 4.05 12.23
N LYS A 122 -1.24 4.01 11.57
CA LYS A 122 -0.15 4.95 11.75
C LYS A 122 0.09 5.66 10.42
N ASP A 123 -0.48 6.86 10.25
CA ASP A 123 -0.32 7.65 9.03
C ASP A 123 1.05 8.34 9.03
N LEU A 124 1.92 7.88 8.13
CA LEU A 124 3.30 8.33 8.01
C LEU A 124 3.39 9.81 7.59
N GLN A 125 2.42 10.33 6.82
CA GLN A 125 2.38 11.75 6.44
C GLN A 125 2.14 12.64 7.67
N LEU A 126 1.25 12.20 8.57
CA LEU A 126 0.98 12.94 9.80
C LEU A 126 2.11 12.80 10.83
N ILE A 127 2.75 11.63 10.88
CA ILE A 127 3.96 11.43 11.69
C ILE A 127 5.09 12.35 11.21
N GLU A 128 5.31 12.46 9.88
CA GLU A 128 6.25 13.42 9.29
C GLU A 128 5.94 14.85 9.71
N LEU A 129 4.68 15.27 9.58
CA LEU A 129 4.23 16.61 9.94
C LEU A 129 4.48 16.93 11.42
N ALA A 130 4.27 15.95 12.30
CA ALA A 130 4.50 16.07 13.74
C ALA A 130 5.99 16.14 14.07
N TYR A 131 6.82 15.33 13.41
CA TYR A 131 8.26 15.24 13.69
C TYR A 131 9.08 16.38 13.09
N ARG A 132 8.69 16.90 11.91
CA ARG A 132 9.52 17.86 11.18
C ARG A 132 9.73 19.17 11.94
N THR A 133 10.91 19.74 11.74
CA THR A 133 11.26 21.08 12.21
C THR A 133 11.03 22.08 11.08
N GLY A 134 10.14 23.06 11.29
CA GLY A 134 9.80 24.06 10.27
C GLY A 134 8.30 24.29 10.14
N SER A 135 7.89 24.90 9.01
CA SER A 135 6.48 25.17 8.72
C SER A 135 5.65 23.89 8.79
N ARG A 136 4.43 23.97 9.34
CA ARG A 136 3.42 22.89 9.40
C ARG A 136 2.13 23.25 8.67
N GLU A 137 2.19 24.27 7.82
CA GLU A 137 1.03 24.77 7.07
C GLU A 137 0.47 23.74 6.08
N PHE A 138 1.35 22.95 5.46
CA PHE A 138 0.98 21.96 4.44
C PHE A 138 1.59 20.59 4.73
N VAL A 139 0.86 19.51 4.48
CA VAL A 139 1.43 18.15 4.50
C VAL A 139 2.46 17.94 3.39
N SER A 140 3.43 17.07 3.62
CA SER A 140 4.43 16.71 2.60
C SER A 140 3.94 15.54 1.72
N SER A 141 4.51 15.43 0.53
CA SER A 141 4.28 14.27 -0.34
C SER A 141 5.36 13.22 -0.08
N LEU A 142 5.02 11.93 -0.18
CA LEU A 142 5.97 10.83 0.02
C LEU A 142 7.25 10.98 -0.82
N ALA A 143 7.15 11.57 -2.02
CA ALA A 143 8.33 11.81 -2.84
C ALA A 143 9.33 12.80 -2.23
N LYS A 144 8.82 13.90 -1.68
CA LYS A 144 9.63 14.91 -1.00
C LYS A 144 10.27 14.33 0.25
N ASP A 145 9.53 13.50 0.98
CA ASP A 145 10.02 12.89 2.23
C ASP A 145 11.12 11.87 1.95
N ILE A 146 10.96 11.04 0.91
CA ILE A 146 12.03 10.13 0.47
C ILE A 146 13.28 10.90 0.02
N GLU A 147 13.10 11.99 -0.73
CA GLU A 147 14.22 12.79 -1.23
C GLU A 147 15.03 13.40 -0.08
N LYS A 148 14.36 13.92 0.95
CA LYS A 148 14.98 14.58 2.11
C LYS A 148 15.49 13.60 3.17
N GLU A 149 14.65 12.68 3.62
CA GLU A 149 14.86 11.92 4.86
C GLU A 149 15.33 10.48 4.62
N SER A 150 15.14 9.93 3.42
CA SER A 150 15.49 8.52 3.19
C SER A 150 17.01 8.31 3.24
N PRO A 151 17.50 7.27 3.96
CA PRO A 151 18.92 6.97 4.08
C PRO A 151 19.51 6.29 2.83
N ILE A 152 18.71 6.07 1.78
CA ILE A 152 19.19 5.43 0.55
C ILE A 152 20.13 6.34 -0.24
N SER A 153 21.03 5.74 -1.03
CA SER A 153 22.04 6.47 -1.80
C SER A 153 21.40 7.40 -2.85
N VAL A 154 22.13 8.45 -3.24
CA VAL A 154 21.69 9.38 -4.30
C VAL A 154 21.37 8.63 -5.59
N ALA A 155 22.19 7.66 -5.98
CA ALA A 155 21.93 6.83 -7.16
C ALA A 155 20.62 6.03 -7.05
N ALA A 156 20.31 5.50 -5.86
CA ALA A 156 19.04 4.81 -5.61
C ALA A 156 17.85 5.77 -5.66
N LYS A 157 17.97 6.98 -5.09
CA LYS A 157 16.94 8.04 -5.19
C LYS A 157 16.67 8.42 -6.65
N THR A 158 17.72 8.61 -7.46
CA THR A 158 17.58 8.91 -8.89
C THR A 158 16.87 7.80 -9.64
N LYS A 159 17.26 6.53 -9.44
CA LYS A 159 16.61 5.38 -10.06
C LYS A 159 15.13 5.30 -9.66
N TRP A 160 14.84 5.42 -8.36
CA TRP A 160 13.47 5.41 -7.84
C TRP A 160 12.61 6.53 -8.45
N LYS A 161 13.14 7.75 -8.55
CA LYS A 161 12.44 8.91 -9.13
C LYS A 161 12.09 8.67 -10.60
N LEU A 162 13.02 8.11 -11.38
CA LEU A 162 12.77 7.73 -12.77
C LEU A 162 11.68 6.66 -12.87
N THR A 163 11.74 5.59 -12.07
CA THR A 163 10.70 4.55 -12.04
C THR A 163 9.34 5.14 -11.68
N LYS A 164 9.29 6.04 -10.69
CA LYS A 164 8.07 6.73 -10.26
C LYS A 164 7.48 7.59 -11.38
N GLU A 165 8.30 8.38 -12.07
CA GLU A 165 7.82 9.18 -13.21
C GLU A 165 7.33 8.31 -14.37
N CYS A 166 8.03 7.21 -14.68
CA CYS A 166 7.56 6.25 -15.67
C CYS A 166 6.20 5.66 -15.30
N GLY A 167 6.03 5.18 -14.07
CA GLY A 167 4.75 4.64 -13.61
C GLY A 167 3.64 5.69 -13.57
N HIS A 168 3.96 6.91 -13.15
CA HIS A 168 2.99 8.00 -13.09
C HIS A 168 2.45 8.39 -14.47
N ARG A 169 3.28 8.37 -15.52
CA ARG A 169 2.82 8.57 -16.91
C ARG A 169 1.83 7.51 -17.39
N LEU A 170 1.80 6.33 -16.79
CA LEU A 170 0.86 5.27 -17.20
C LEU A 170 -0.58 5.61 -16.80
N PHE A 171 -0.76 6.20 -15.62
CA PHE A 171 -2.10 6.41 -15.05
C PHE A 171 -2.58 7.86 -15.04
N ALA A 172 -1.68 8.84 -15.14
CA ALA A 172 -2.02 10.25 -15.02
C ALA A 172 -2.54 10.84 -16.35
N PRO A 173 -3.83 11.26 -16.44
CA PRO A 173 -4.40 11.80 -17.67
C PRO A 173 -3.67 13.03 -18.21
N GLU A 174 -3.19 13.91 -17.33
CA GLU A 174 -2.42 15.10 -17.68
C GLU A 174 -1.05 14.78 -18.30
N LYS A 175 -0.58 13.53 -18.16
CA LYS A 175 0.65 13.02 -18.79
C LYS A 175 0.38 12.03 -19.93
N GLY A 176 -0.87 11.93 -20.39
CA GLY A 176 -1.29 11.03 -21.47
C GLY A 176 -1.61 9.59 -21.03
N GLY A 177 -1.64 9.33 -19.72
CA GLY A 177 -2.04 8.06 -19.14
C GLY A 177 -3.56 7.95 -18.93
N ARG A 178 -3.99 6.85 -18.31
CA ARG A 178 -5.40 6.65 -17.91
C ARG A 178 -5.51 5.77 -16.68
N TYR A 179 -6.40 6.10 -15.76
CA TYR A 179 -6.51 5.36 -14.49
C TYR A 179 -6.88 3.88 -14.68
N GLU A 180 -7.55 3.55 -15.78
CA GLU A 180 -7.95 2.19 -16.15
C GLU A 180 -6.76 1.24 -16.33
N VAL A 181 -5.54 1.76 -16.48
CA VAL A 181 -4.32 0.93 -16.53
C VAL A 181 -4.17 0.05 -15.28
N PHE A 182 -4.72 0.47 -14.13
CA PHE A 182 -4.69 -0.35 -12.90
C PHE A 182 -5.55 -1.63 -13.00
N ASN A 183 -6.46 -1.72 -13.96
CA ASN A 183 -7.28 -2.91 -14.21
C ASN A 183 -6.67 -3.86 -15.25
N GLU A 184 -5.58 -3.47 -15.91
CA GLU A 184 -4.95 -4.30 -16.95
C GLU A 184 -4.13 -5.43 -16.32
N ARG A 185 -4.24 -6.63 -16.90
CA ARG A 185 -3.48 -7.83 -16.52
C ARG A 185 -2.72 -8.29 -17.76
N LEU A 186 -1.41 -8.10 -17.76
CA LEU A 186 -0.50 -8.52 -18.85
C LEU A 186 0.02 -9.93 -18.60
#